data_AF-A0A545TUC8-F1
#
_entry.id   AF-A0A545TUC8-F1
#
_cell.length_a   1.000
_cell.length_b   1.000
_cell.length_c   1.000
_cell.angle_alpha   90.00
_cell.angle_beta   90.00
_cell.angle_gamma   90.00
#
_symmetry.space_group_name_H-M   'P 1'
#
loop_
_entity.id
_entity.type
_entity.pdbx_description
1 polymer ?
#
loop_
_entity_poly.entity_id
_entity_poly.type
_entity_poly.pdbx_seq_one_letter_code
_entity_poly.pdbx_strand_id
1 'polypeptide(L)'
;MKLSVKAALIIAVSMAIFTLNGAIFWSDDFRFLMTSAIFGALVGIIALPEFDKRCRKGAGVRNLLAGILSGAGIAVLQEMSLEWAAVTVLAGGALGYLGLRWVRHLQLP
;
A
#
# COMPACT_ATOMS: atom_id res chain seq x y z
N MET A 1 0.69 9.56 16.59
CA MET A 1 0.07 8.24 16.85
C MET A 1 1.19 7.22 16.98
N LYS A 2 1.42 6.61 18.14
CA LYS A 2 2.48 5.57 18.26
C LYS A 2 2.06 4.37 17.41
N LEU A 3 2.90 3.98 16.45
CA LEU A 3 2.66 2.77 15.66
C LEU A 3 2.73 1.57 16.60
N SER A 4 1.65 0.81 16.68
CA SER A 4 1.61 -0.44 17.42
C SER A 4 2.60 -1.43 16.79
N VAL A 5 3.31 -2.23 17.60
CA VAL A 5 4.18 -3.31 17.09
C VAL A 5 3.41 -4.23 16.14
N LYS A 6 2.12 -4.49 16.43
CA LYS A 6 1.25 -5.27 15.53
C LYS A 6 1.05 -4.61 14.17
N ALA A 7 0.87 -3.29 14.14
CA ALA A 7 0.69 -2.55 12.90
C ALA A 7 1.97 -2.55 12.05
N ALA A 8 3.13 -2.37 12.70
CA ALA A 8 4.43 -2.48 12.04
C ALA A 8 4.64 -3.87 11.45
N LEU A 9 4.29 -4.92 12.20
CA LEU A 9 4.42 -6.30 11.76
C LEU A 9 3.54 -6.61 10.54
N ILE A 10 2.28 -6.17 10.53
CA ILE A 10 1.38 -6.38 9.39
C ILE A 10 1.93 -5.72 8.12
N ILE A 11 2.39 -4.46 8.23
CA ILE A 11 2.98 -3.76 7.10
C ILE A 11 4.24 -4.48 6.62
N ALA A 12 5.14 -4.85 7.54
CA ALA A 12 6.38 -5.53 7.20
C ALA A 12 6.15 -6.89 6.53
N VAL A 13 5.18 -7.68 7.01
CA VAL A 13 4.82 -8.97 6.42
C VAL A 13 4.22 -8.78 5.02
N SER A 14 3.29 -7.84 4.85
CA SER A 14 2.73 -7.56 3.51
C SER A 14 3.79 -7.06 2.54
N MET A 15 4.69 -6.18 2.98
CA MET A 15 5.86 -5.77 2.19
C MET A 15 6.72 -6.96 1.79
N ALA A 16 7.11 -7.81 2.76
CA ALA A 16 7.98 -8.95 2.50
C ALA A 16 7.35 -9.92 1.48
N ILE A 17 6.06 -10.22 1.61
CA ILE A 17 5.35 -11.11 0.66
C ILE A 17 5.39 -10.53 -0.76
N PHE A 18 5.07 -9.24 -0.93
CA PHE A 18 5.08 -8.63 -2.26
C PHE A 18 6.49 -8.50 -2.83
N THR A 19 7.48 -8.14 -2.02
CA THR A 19 8.89 -8.06 -2.46
C THR A 19 9.43 -9.43 -2.83
N LEU A 20 9.10 -10.49 -2.08
CA LEU A 20 9.48 -11.86 -2.42
C LEU A 20 8.85 -12.29 -3.75
N ASN A 21 7.56 -12.00 -3.96
CA ASN A 21 6.93 -12.23 -5.27
C ASN A 21 7.62 -11.42 -6.38
N GLY A 22 7.90 -10.15 -6.12
CA GLY A 22 8.67 -9.29 -7.03
C GLY A 22 10.03 -9.90 -7.39
N ALA A 23 10.74 -10.47 -6.42
CA ALA A 23 12.04 -11.10 -6.64
C ALA A 23 11.95 -12.41 -7.44
N ILE A 24 10.86 -13.17 -7.31
CA ILE A 24 10.66 -14.39 -8.10
C ILE A 24 10.53 -14.07 -9.59
N PHE A 25 9.89 -12.96 -9.94
CA PHE A 25 9.58 -12.62 -11.34
C PHE A 25 10.51 -11.56 -11.94
N TRP A 26 11.10 -10.69 -11.13
CA TRP A 26 11.88 -9.52 -11.54
C TRP A 26 13.11 -9.32 -10.63
N SER A 27 13.87 -10.38 -10.34
CA SER A 27 15.06 -10.32 -9.47
C SER A 27 16.10 -9.28 -9.91
N ASP A 28 16.21 -9.05 -11.21
CA ASP A 28 17.29 -8.26 -11.80
C ASP A 28 16.92 -6.78 -11.92
N ASP A 29 15.65 -6.42 -11.67
CA ASP A 29 15.15 -5.06 -11.75
C ASP A 29 14.82 -4.52 -10.36
N PHE A 30 15.74 -3.73 -9.83
CA PHE A 30 15.61 -3.08 -8.53
C PHE A 30 14.39 -2.13 -8.46
N ARG A 31 14.02 -1.47 -9.56
CA ARG A 31 12.87 -0.55 -9.57
C ARG A 31 11.57 -1.33 -9.44
N PHE A 32 11.43 -2.47 -10.10
CA PHE A 32 10.27 -3.37 -9.94
C PHE A 32 10.19 -4.01 -8.56
N LEU A 33 11.33 -4.40 -7.98
CA LEU A 33 11.41 -4.88 -6.60
C LEU A 33 10.90 -3.85 -5.60
N MET A 34 11.36 -2.59 -5.73
CA MET A 34 10.92 -1.50 -4.86
C MET A 34 9.47 -1.10 -5.11
N THR A 35 8.99 -1.16 -6.35
CA THR A 35 7.57 -0.94 -6.66
C THR A 35 6.69 -1.99 -5.98
N SER A 36 7.09 -3.26 -6.04
CA SER A 36 6.42 -4.37 -5.35
C SER A 36 6.41 -4.15 -3.83
N ALA A 37 7.53 -3.72 -3.25
CA ALA A 37 7.62 -3.40 -1.83
C ALA A 37 6.64 -2.28 -1.42
N ILE A 38 6.53 -1.22 -2.23
CA ILE A 38 5.59 -0.11 -2.00
C ILE A 38 4.13 -0.60 -2.06
N PHE A 39 3.80 -1.47 -3.02
CA PHE A 39 2.47 -2.09 -3.09
C PHE A 39 2.18 -2.94 -1.85
N GLY A 40 3.13 -3.77 -1.41
CA GLY A 40 2.97 -4.56 -0.19
C GLY A 40 2.76 -3.68 1.04
N ALA A 41 3.48 -2.56 1.15
CA ALA A 41 3.29 -1.59 2.23
C ALA A 41 1.87 -1.00 2.21
N LEU A 42 1.39 -0.59 1.03
CA LEU A 42 0.05 -0.04 0.85
C LEU A 42 -1.02 -1.05 1.26
N VAL A 43 -0.91 -2.30 0.81
CA VAL A 43 -1.85 -3.38 1.17
C VAL A 43 -1.86 -3.60 2.69
N GLY A 44 -0.68 -3.64 3.32
CA GLY A 44 -0.56 -3.76 4.78
C GLY A 44 -1.26 -2.61 5.52
N ILE A 45 -1.09 -1.37 5.05
CA ILE A 45 -1.76 -0.18 5.62
C ILE A 45 -3.29 -0.27 5.45
N ILE A 46 -3.76 -0.70 4.28
CA ILE A 46 -5.18 -0.85 3.98
C ILE A 46 -5.83 -1.87 4.92
N ALA A 47 -5.13 -2.96 5.22
CA ALA A 47 -5.61 -4.06 6.06
C ALA A 47 -5.56 -3.78 7.58
N LEU A 48 -4.81 -2.76 8.03
CA LEU A 48 -4.68 -2.43 9.47
C LEU A 48 -5.99 -2.35 10.27
N PRO A 49 -7.09 -1.74 9.77
CA PRO A 49 -8.36 -1.63 10.50
C PRO A 49 -8.98 -2.98 10.91
N GLU A 50 -8.63 -4.06 10.22
CA GLU A 50 -9.15 -5.40 10.49
C GLU A 50 -8.44 -6.04 11.68
N PHE A 51 -7.13 -5.82 11.78
CA PHE A 51 -6.31 -6.42 12.83
C PHE A 51 -6.16 -5.53 14.08
N ASP A 52 -6.41 -4.22 13.96
CA ASP A 52 -6.39 -3.28 15.09
C ASP A 52 -7.56 -2.28 15.02
N LYS A 53 -8.52 -2.43 15.94
CA LYS A 53 -9.70 -1.55 16.03
C LYS A 53 -9.33 -0.07 16.23
N ARG A 54 -8.18 0.23 16.83
CA ARG A 54 -7.70 1.62 17.02
C ARG A 54 -7.42 2.31 15.68
N CYS A 55 -7.07 1.52 14.66
CA CYS A 55 -6.78 2.00 13.31
C CYS A 55 -8.04 2.20 12.46
N ARG A 56 -9.25 1.87 12.95
CA ARG A 56 -10.51 2.10 12.21
C ARG A 56 -10.89 3.57 12.14
N LYS A 57 -10.66 4.33 13.20
CA LYS A 57 -10.96 5.77 13.22
C LYS A 57 -10.01 6.48 12.25
N GLY A 58 -10.56 7.20 11.29
CA GLY A 58 -9.78 7.89 10.26
C GLY A 58 -9.15 6.98 9.21
N ALA A 59 -9.51 5.69 9.16
CA ALA A 59 -8.94 4.73 8.20
C ALA A 59 -9.12 5.18 6.74
N GLY A 60 -10.23 5.84 6.39
CA GLY A 60 -10.46 6.32 5.03
C GLY A 60 -9.44 7.38 4.60
N VAL A 61 -9.23 8.40 5.43
CA VAL A 61 -8.24 9.45 5.13
C VAL A 61 -6.84 8.87 5.10
N ARG A 62 -6.48 8.02 6.07
CA ARG A 62 -5.17 7.37 6.09
C ARG A 62 -4.93 6.51 4.85
N ASN A 63 -5.88 5.67 4.46
CA ASN A 63 -5.70 4.77 3.32
C ASN A 63 -5.66 5.54 2.00
N LEU A 64 -6.47 6.60 1.85
CA LEU A 64 -6.40 7.51 0.71
C LEU A 64 -5.01 8.17 0.60
N LEU A 65 -4.52 8.75 1.71
CA LEU A 65 -3.20 9.38 1.73
C LEU A 65 -2.08 8.36 1.47
N ALA A 66 -2.16 7.18 2.07
CA ALA A 66 -1.20 6.10 1.82
C ALA A 66 -1.19 5.72 0.34
N GLY A 67 -2.38 5.59 -0.28
CA GLY A 67 -2.51 5.31 -1.70
C GLY A 67 -1.88 6.38 -2.59
N ILE A 68 -2.17 7.66 -2.31
CA ILE A 68 -1.58 8.82 -3.01
C ILE A 68 -0.05 8.80 -2.88
N LEU A 69 0.46 8.62 -1.66
CA LEU A 69 1.90 8.60 -1.38
C LEU A 69 2.60 7.41 -2.04
N SER A 70 1.97 6.23 -2.05
CA SER A 70 2.47 5.05 -2.76
C SER A 70 2.51 5.29 -4.27
N GLY A 71 1.46 5.87 -4.85
CA GLY A 71 1.43 6.22 -6.27
C GLY A 71 2.52 7.23 -6.64
N ALA A 72 2.69 8.29 -5.84
CA ALA A 72 3.76 9.27 -6.01
C ALA A 72 5.15 8.63 -5.89
N GLY A 73 5.34 7.76 -4.88
CA GLY A 73 6.60 7.05 -4.67
C GLY A 73 6.96 6.16 -5.85
N ILE A 74 5.99 5.45 -6.42
CA ILE A 74 6.18 4.63 -7.62
C ILE A 74 6.53 5.51 -8.83
N ALA A 75 5.82 6.62 -9.04
CA ALA A 75 6.08 7.53 -10.14
C ALA A 75 7.51 8.08 -10.12
N VAL A 76 7.99 8.49 -8.94
CA VAL A 76 9.36 8.99 -8.74
C VAL A 76 10.37 7.86 -8.95
N LEU A 77 10.13 6.69 -8.36
CA LEU A 77 11.02 5.52 -8.47
C LEU A 77 11.17 5.04 -9.91
N GLN A 78 10.11 5.14 -10.71
CA GLN A 78 10.07 4.72 -12.10
C GLN A 78 10.42 5.85 -13.09
N GLU A 79 10.78 7.04 -12.58
CA GLU A 79 11.14 8.21 -13.40
C GLU A 79 10.08 8.54 -14.47
N MET A 80 8.80 8.46 -14.09
CA MET A 80 7.68 8.64 -15.02
C MET A 80 7.53 10.10 -15.49
N SER A 81 6.97 10.29 -16.67
CA SER A 81 6.54 11.62 -17.13
C SER A 81 5.44 12.19 -16.23
N LEU A 82 5.21 13.50 -16.28
CA LEU A 82 4.23 14.17 -15.42
C LEU A 82 2.80 13.61 -15.59
N GLU A 83 2.42 13.27 -16.82
CA GLU A 83 1.11 12.69 -17.13
C GLU A 83 0.96 11.32 -16.45
N TRP A 84 1.96 10.45 -16.59
CA TRP A 84 1.95 9.13 -15.98
C TRP A 84 2.09 9.18 -14.45
N ALA A 85 2.82 10.15 -13.92
CA ALA A 85 2.90 10.42 -12.50
C ALA A 85 1.53 10.82 -11.94
N ALA A 86 0.79 11.69 -12.63
CA ALA A 86 -0.57 12.06 -12.23
C ALA A 86 -1.51 10.83 -12.24
N VAL A 87 -1.43 10.00 -13.28
CA VAL A 87 -2.24 8.77 -13.39
C VAL A 87 -1.94 7.80 -12.24
N THR A 88 -0.67 7.56 -11.93
CA THR A 88 -0.27 6.63 -10.85
C THR A 88 -0.65 7.15 -9.47
N VAL A 89 -0.54 8.46 -9.23
CA VAL A 89 -1.02 9.10 -7.98
C VAL A 89 -2.53 8.95 -7.83
N LEU A 90 -3.29 9.22 -8.89
CA LEU A 90 -4.76 9.07 -8.88
C LEU A 90 -5.18 7.61 -8.71
N ALA A 91 -4.51 6.68 -9.40
CA ALA A 91 -4.75 5.25 -9.27
C ALA A 91 -4.43 4.76 -7.85
N GLY A 92 -3.30 5.17 -7.27
CA GLY A 92 -2.94 4.88 -5.89
C GLY A 92 -3.98 5.41 -4.91
N GLY A 93 -4.42 6.66 -5.08
CA GLY A 93 -5.50 7.24 -4.27
C GLY A 93 -6.83 6.49 -4.40
N ALA A 94 -7.21 6.10 -5.61
CA ALA A 94 -8.39 5.30 -5.87
C ALA A 94 -8.31 3.93 -5.18
N LEU A 95 -7.16 3.25 -5.26
CA LEU A 95 -6.92 1.97 -4.57
C LEU A 95 -6.98 2.13 -3.05
N GLY A 96 -6.38 3.19 -2.50
CA GLY A 96 -6.45 3.50 -1.07
C GLY A 96 -7.88 3.76 -0.59
N TYR A 97 -8.67 4.49 -1.38
CA TYR A 97 -10.07 4.78 -1.10
C TYR A 97 -10.96 3.53 -1.19
N LEU A 98 -10.84 2.77 -2.29
CA LEU A 98 -11.65 1.60 -2.57
C LEU A 98 -11.28 0.41 -1.68
N GLY A 99 -9.99 0.27 -1.34
CA GLY A 99 -9.50 -0.77 -0.44
C GLY A 99 -10.22 -0.75 0.91
N LEU A 100 -10.55 0.43 1.43
CA LEU A 100 -11.37 0.54 2.65
C LEU A 100 -12.78 -0.03 2.46
N ARG A 101 -13.42 0.23 1.32
CA ARG A 101 -14.77 -0.25 1.03
C ARG A 101 -14.78 -1.77 0.83
N TRP A 102 -13.77 -2.30 0.13
CA TRP A 102 -13.62 -3.73 -0.07
C TRP A 102 -13.44 -4.47 1.26
N VAL A 103 -12.58 -3.94 2.13
CA VAL A 103 -12.35 -4.49 3.47
C VAL A 103 -13.62 -4.53 4.33
N ARG A 104 -14.48 -3.51 4.24
CA ARG A 104 -15.78 -3.51 4.95
C ARG A 104 -16.78 -4.56 4.44
N HIS A 105 -16.59 -5.05 3.22
CA HIS A 105 -17.42 -6.08 2.62
C HIS A 105 -16.86 -7.49 2.80
N LEU A 106 -15.60 -7.62 3.23
CA LEU A 106 -15.06 -8.89 3.68
C LEU A 106 -15.73 -9.24 5.02
N GLN A 107 -16.74 -10.09 4.95
CA GLN A 107 -17.27 -10.79 6.12
C GLN A 107 -16.22 -11.80 6.57
N LEU A 108 -15.25 -11.35 7.36
CA LEU A 108 -14.34 -12.26 8.04
C LEU A 108 -15.11 -12.92 9.20
N PRO A 109 -15.09 -14.26 9.32
CA PRO A 109 -15.75 -14.98 10.41
C PRO A 109 -15.20 -14.62 11.80
#